data_AF-A0A7Y6Y0S0-F1
#
_entry.id   AF-A0A7Y6Y0S0-F1
#
_cell.length_a   1.000
_cell.length_b   1.000
_cell.length_c   1.000
_cell.angle_alpha   90.00
_cell.angle_beta   90.00
_cell.angle_gamma   90.00
#
_symmetry.space_group_name_H-M   'P 1'
#
loop_
_entity.id
_entity.type
_entity.pdbx_description
1 polymer ?
#
loop_
_entity_poly.entity_id
_entity_poly.type
_entity_poly.pdbx_seq_one_letter_code
_entity_poly.pdbx_strand_id
1 'polypeptide(L)' 'MSKQGGRKIILGIAGLGTVGAGVVKIVEKHAGLLDDRAGCAIEIRA' A
#
# COMPACT_ATOMS: atom_id res chain seq x y z
N MET A 1 10.29 -12.40 12.40
CA MET A 1 9.10 -11.57 12.19
C MET A 1 8.08 -12.43 11.45
N SER A 2 7.17 -13.08 12.18
CA SER A 2 6.26 -14.07 11.63
C SER A 2 5.23 -13.37 10.72
N LYS A 3 5.28 -13.65 9.41
CA LYS A 3 4.24 -13.23 8.46
C LYS A 3 2.89 -13.81 8.91
N GLN A 4 2.11 -13.03 9.66
CA GLN A 4 0.73 -13.38 9.98
C GLN A 4 -0.16 -13.01 8.80
N GLY A 5 -0.78 -14.02 8.20
CA GLY A 5 -1.98 -13.87 7.38
C GLY A 5 -1.72 -13.61 5.90
N GLY A 6 -1.99 -14.61 5.05
CA GLY A 6 -2.00 -14.50 3.59
C GLY A 6 -3.11 -13.62 3.01
N ARG A 7 -3.53 -12.58 3.74
CA ARG A 7 -4.46 -11.57 3.22
C ARG A 7 -3.66 -10.47 2.56
N LYS A 8 -4.23 -9.87 1.52
CA LYS A 8 -3.66 -8.75 0.79
C LYS A 8 -4.67 -7.62 0.81
N ILE A 9 -4.21 -6.39 0.97
CA ILE A 9 -5.05 -5.20 0.87
C ILE A 9 -4.90 -4.64 -0.54
N ILE A 10 -6.04 -4.43 -1.19
CA ILE A 10 -6.12 -3.76 -2.47
C ILE A 10 -6.53 -2.31 -2.21
N LEU A 11 -5.67 -1.38 -2.60
CA LEU A 11 -5.87 0.05 -2.44
C LEU A 11 -6.30 0.65 -3.79
N GLY A 12 -7.57 1.06 -3.87
CA GLY A 12 -8.06 1.91 -4.96
C GLY A 12 -7.87 3.38 -4.62
N ILE A 13 -7.37 4.17 -5.57
CA ILE A 13 -7.17 5.62 -5.39
C ILE A 13 -8.13 6.37 -6.32
N ALA A 14 -9.19 6.92 -5.73
CA ALA A 14 -10.19 7.70 -6.45
C ALA A 14 -9.67 9.14 -6.66
N GLY A 15 -9.09 9.39 -7.84
CA GLY A 15 -8.56 10.69 -8.24
C GLY A 15 -7.06 10.81 -7.97
N LEU A 16 -6.30 11.13 -9.02
CA LEU A 16 -4.84 11.20 -8.93
C LEU A 16 -4.32 12.57 -8.49
N GLY A 17 -4.79 13.67 -9.08
CA GLY A 17 -4.44 15.04 -8.64
C GLY A 17 -2.99 15.22 -8.17
N THR A 18 -2.79 16.08 -7.17
CA THR A 18 -1.50 16.19 -6.47
C THR A 18 -1.41 15.22 -5.30
N VAL A 19 -2.52 15.06 -4.58
CA VAL A 19 -2.60 14.22 -3.38
C VAL A 19 -2.54 12.74 -3.75
N GLY A 20 -3.36 12.27 -4.69
CA GLY A 20 -3.39 10.86 -5.10
C GLY A 20 -2.05 10.40 -5.67
N ALA A 21 -1.41 11.20 -6.52
CA ALA A 21 -0.08 10.94 -7.03
C ALA A 21 0.98 10.93 -5.91
N GLY A 22 0.83 11.78 -4.88
CA GLY A 22 1.66 11.74 -3.68
C GLY A 22 1.47 10.45 -2.88
N VAL A 23 0.22 10.00 -2.71
CA VAL A 23 -0.11 8.74 -2.04
C VAL A 23 0.51 7.55 -2.78
N VAL A 24 0.37 7.49 -4.12
CA VAL A 24 1.02 6.45 -4.94
C VAL A 24 2.51 6.40 -4.65
N LYS A 25 3.20 7.55 -4.72
CA LYS A 25 4.65 7.63 -4.49
C LYS A 25 5.05 7.17 -3.08
N ILE A 26 4.27 7.55 -2.05
CA ILE A 26 4.56 7.16 -0.66
C ILE A 26 4.38 5.64 -0.49
N VAL A 27 3.29 5.09 -1.02
CA VAL A 27 2.98 3.66 -0.90
C VAL A 27 4.01 2.81 -1.65
N GLU A 28 4.40 3.19 -2.86
CA GLU A 28 5.44 2.50 -3.63
C GLU A 28 6.82 2.60 -2.97
N LYS A 29 7.22 3.80 -2.53
CA LYS A 29 8.53 4.04 -1.92
C LYS A 29 8.71 3.34 -0.56
N HIS A 30 7.63 3.19 0.19
CA HIS A 30 7.66 2.66 1.56
C HIS A 30 6.92 1.31 1.69
N ALA A 31 6.73 0.58 0.59
CA ALA A 31 5.96 -0.67 0.54
C ALA A 31 6.36 -1.66 1.64
N GLY A 32 7.65 -1.96 1.83
CA GLY A 32 8.10 -2.90 2.86
C GLY A 32 7.77 -2.45 4.30
N LEU A 33 7.92 -1.15 4.60
CA LEU A 33 7.56 -0.60 5.91
C LEU A 33 6.05 -0.66 6.14
N LEU A 34 5.26 -0.37 5.11
CA LEU A 34 3.80 -0.43 5.17
C LEU A 34 3.31 -1.87 5.31
N ASP A 35 3.91 -2.80 4.57
CA ASP A 35 3.59 -4.22 4.65
C ASP A 35 3.88 -4.78 6.05
N ASP A 36 5.04 -4.44 6.62
CA ASP A 36 5.43 -4.85 7.98
C ASP A 36 4.49 -4.26 9.03
N ARG A 37 4.04 -3.01 8.85
CA ARG A 37 3.15 -2.33 9.80
C ARG A 37 1.69 -2.79 9.69
N ALA A 38 1.23 -3.06 8.48
CA ALA A 38 -0.10 -3.60 8.19
C ALA A 38 -0.20 -5.11 8.46
N GLY A 39 0.95 -5.79 8.57
CA GLY A 39 1.03 -7.24 8.70
C GLY A 39 0.65 -7.99 7.43
N CYS A 40 0.48 -7.29 6.29
CA CYS A 40 0.05 -7.87 5.03
C CYS A 40 0.47 -6.99 3.84
N ALA A 41 0.52 -7.58 2.64
CA ALA A 41 0.92 -6.85 1.44
C ALA A 41 -0.15 -5.82 1.03
N ILE A 42 0.29 -4.60 0.69
CA ILE A 42 -0.55 -3.55 0.12
C ILE A 42 -0.26 -3.41 -1.38
N GLU A 43 -1.28 -3.52 -2.22
CA GLU A 43 -1.17 -3.31 -3.67
C GLU A 43 -2.13 -2.22 -4.14
N ILE A 44 -1.61 -1.25 -4.89
CA ILE A 44 -2.42 -0.26 -5.59
C ILE A 44 -3.01 -0.90 -6.85
N ARG A 45 -4.32 -0.79 -7.04
CA ARG A 45 -5.02 -1.21 -8.26
C ARG A 45 -5.93 -0.10 -8.78
N ALA A 46 -6.11 -0.08 -10.11
CA ALA A 46 -7.06 0.79 -10.79
C ALA A 46 -8.48 0.23 -10.70
#